data_AF-A0A524IJ45-F1
#
_entry.id   AF-A0A524IJ45-F1
#
_cell.length_a   1.000
_cell.length_b   1.000
_cell.length_c   1.000
_cell.angle_alpha   90.00
_cell.angle_beta   90.00
_cell.angle_gamma   90.00
#
_symmetry.space_group_name_H-M   'P 1'
#
loop_
_entity.id
_entity.type
_entity.pdbx_description
1 polymer ?
#
loop_
_entity_poly.entity_id
_entity_poly.type
_entity_poly.pdbx_seq_one_letter_code
_entity_poly.pdbx_strand_id
1 'polypeptide(L)'
;SQVAPVSWLLAWDVGEGREELNFSTWNRYGQKKRDKIIKEIWEEVQEGEMPPWFYLPLHPDARLSDNDRSVLRVWTTSVPSVSEDKNDK
;
A
#
# COMPACT_ATOMS: atom_id res chain seq x y z
N SER A 1 9.36 -31.22 15.99
CA SER A 1 9.51 -30.02 15.16
C SER A 1 8.28 -29.15 15.29
N GLN A 2 8.42 -27.88 15.69
CA GLN A 2 7.33 -26.91 15.63
C GLN A 2 7.55 -26.06 14.38
N VAL A 3 6.85 -26.41 13.31
CA VAL A 3 6.67 -25.52 12.17
C VAL A 3 5.59 -24.53 12.61
N ALA A 4 5.89 -23.23 12.59
CA ALA A 4 4.95 -22.19 12.96
C ALA A 4 4.51 -21.44 11.68
N PRO A 5 3.60 -22.04 10.89
CA PRO A 5 3.28 -21.56 9.55
C PRO A 5 2.70 -20.13 9.57
N VAL A 6 1.90 -19.81 10.57
CA VAL A 6 1.24 -18.50 10.70
C VAL A 6 2.23 -17.39 11.02
N SER A 7 3.20 -17.62 11.91
CA SER A 7 4.20 -16.60 12.27
C SER A 7 5.17 -16.29 11.14
N TRP A 8 5.49 -17.26 10.28
CA TRP A 8 6.31 -17.03 9.10
C TRP A 8 5.54 -16.28 8.02
N LEU A 9 4.28 -16.65 7.76
CA LEU A 9 3.41 -15.91 6.84
C LEU A 9 3.28 -14.45 7.27
N LEU A 10 2.99 -14.19 8.55
CA LEU A 10 2.90 -12.83 9.08
C LEU A 10 4.23 -12.06 8.97
N ALA A 11 5.35 -12.70 9.30
CA ALA A 11 6.66 -12.07 9.18
C ALA A 11 7.02 -11.75 7.72
N TRP A 12 6.62 -12.62 6.80
CA TRP A 12 6.78 -12.42 5.36
C TRP A 12 5.90 -11.27 4.87
N ASP A 13 4.59 -11.26 5.18
CA ASP A 13 3.66 -10.18 4.83
C ASP A 13 4.14 -8.81 5.34
N VAL A 14 4.64 -8.75 6.59
CA VAL A 14 5.19 -7.51 7.17
C VAL A 14 6.50 -7.10 6.48
N GLY A 15 7.33 -8.07 6.08
CA GLY A 15 8.55 -7.83 5.33
C GLY A 15 8.25 -7.23 3.97
N GLU A 16 7.41 -7.91 3.19
CA GLU A 16 6.98 -7.50 1.86
C GLU A 16 6.31 -6.12 1.88
N GLY A 17 5.33 -5.92 2.77
CA GLY A 17 4.66 -4.63 2.89
C GLY A 17 5.59 -3.47 3.23
N ARG A 18 6.67 -3.72 4.00
CA ARG A 18 7.70 -2.70 4.32
C ARG A 18 8.71 -2.49 3.20
N GLU A 19 8.88 -3.45 2.30
CA GLU A 19 9.71 -3.28 1.12
C GLU A 19 9.05 -2.30 0.14
N GLU A 20 7.75 -2.46 -0.08
CA GLU A 20 6.96 -1.58 -0.94
C GLU A 20 6.64 -0.23 -0.28
N LEU A 21 6.14 -0.24 0.96
CA LEU A 21 5.69 0.96 1.67
C LEU A 21 6.12 0.97 3.15
N ASN A 22 7.09 1.81 3.48
CA ASN A 22 7.53 2.01 4.87
C ASN A 22 7.42 3.47 5.32
N PHE A 23 6.33 3.78 6.03
CA PHE A 23 6.07 5.10 6.60
C PHE A 23 7.15 5.55 7.61
N SER A 24 7.85 4.64 8.29
CA SER A 24 8.95 4.99 9.21
C SER A 24 10.19 5.54 8.50
N THR A 25 10.28 5.30 7.19
CA THR A 25 11.36 5.80 6.33
C THR A 25 10.87 6.79 5.28
N TRP A 26 9.59 7.15 5.29
CA TRP A 26 8.94 8.05 4.33
C TRP A 26 9.70 9.35 4.10
N ASN A 27 10.11 10.01 5.19
CA ASN A 27 10.84 11.28 5.16
C ASN A 27 12.24 11.16 4.54
N ARG A 28 12.77 9.94 4.36
CA ARG A 28 14.05 9.67 3.70
C ARG A 28 13.91 9.36 2.21
N TYR A 29 12.70 9.08 1.72
CA TYR A 29 12.47 8.85 0.29
C TYR A 29 12.57 10.15 -0.50
N GLY A 30 13.11 10.08 -1.71
CA GLY A 30 13.06 11.17 -2.68
C GLY A 30 11.64 11.36 -3.23
N GLN A 31 11.35 12.55 -3.77
CA GLN A 31 10.02 12.93 -4.23
C GLN A 31 9.45 11.93 -5.27
N LYS A 32 10.23 11.55 -6.29
CA LYS A 32 9.81 10.56 -7.30
C LYS A 32 9.34 9.23 -6.69
N LYS A 33 10.05 8.73 -5.66
CA LYS A 33 9.67 7.48 -4.98
C LYS A 33 8.38 7.66 -4.19
N ARG A 34 8.20 8.80 -3.51
CA ARG A 34 6.95 9.10 -2.79
C ARG A 34 5.76 9.19 -3.73
N ASP A 35 5.92 9.87 -4.86
CA ASP A 35 4.86 10.01 -5.87
C ASP A 35 4.45 8.66 -6.45
N LYS A 36 5.44 7.80 -6.76
CA LYS A 36 5.21 6.42 -7.20
C LYS A 36 4.42 5.63 -6.15
N ILE A 37 4.84 5.64 -4.89
CA ILE A 37 4.17 4.91 -3.81
C ILE A 37 2.74 5.44 -3.59
N ILE A 38 2.51 6.75 -3.65
CA ILE A 38 1.15 7.33 -3.50
C ILE A 38 0.22 6.83 -4.60
N LYS A 39 0.74 6.73 -5.84
CA LYS A 39 -0.01 6.17 -6.96
C LYS A 39 -0.34 4.70 -6.72
N GLU A 40 0.66 3.90 -6.34
CA GLU A 40 0.49 2.47 -6.06
C GLU A 40 -0.53 2.23 -4.94
N ILE A 41 -0.53 3.03 -3.87
CA ILE A 41 -1.54 2.93 -2.78
C ILE A 41 -2.97 2.99 -3.34
N TRP A 42 -3.24 3.88 -4.30
CA TRP A 42 -4.58 3.97 -4.88
C TRP A 42 -4.86 2.82 -5.86
N GLU A 43 -3.88 2.42 -6.66
CA GLU A 43 -4.02 1.30 -7.62
C GLU A 43 -4.36 -0.01 -6.89
N GLU A 44 -3.63 -0.36 -5.83
CA GLU A 44 -3.87 -1.55 -5.00
C GLU A 44 -5.28 -1.59 -4.38
N VAL A 45 -5.77 -0.42 -3.93
CA VAL A 45 -7.12 -0.27 -3.36
C VAL A 45 -8.20 -0.34 -4.44
N GLN A 46 -7.92 0.23 -5.62
CA GLN A 46 -8.84 0.24 -6.76
C GLN A 46 -8.99 -1.16 -7.36
N GLU A 47 -7.90 -1.90 -7.49
CA GLU A 47 -7.86 -3.25 -8.02
C GLU A 47 -8.38 -4.28 -7.00
N GLY A 48 -8.46 -3.89 -5.72
CA GLY A 48 -8.98 -4.73 -4.65
C GLY A 48 -7.97 -5.77 -4.18
N GLU A 49 -6.69 -5.56 -4.46
CA GLU A 49 -5.56 -6.34 -3.94
C GLU A 49 -5.42 -6.10 -2.42
N MET A 50 -5.75 -4.89 -1.96
CA MET A 50 -5.72 -4.51 -0.56
C MET A 50 -7.11 -4.25 0.05
N PRO A 51 -7.44 -4.86 1.22
CA PRO A 51 -6.63 -5.84 1.96
C PRO A 51 -6.61 -7.22 1.28
N PRO A 52 -5.57 -8.04 1.53
CA PRO A 52 -5.46 -9.37 0.93
C PRO A 52 -6.69 -10.22 1.22
N TRP A 53 -7.18 -10.94 0.21
CA TRP A 53 -8.44 -11.70 0.30
C TRP A 53 -8.48 -12.72 1.45
N PHE A 54 -7.32 -13.30 1.80
CA PHE A 54 -7.20 -14.29 2.87
C PHE A 54 -7.20 -13.67 4.27
N TYR A 55 -6.98 -12.36 4.38
CA TYR A 55 -6.98 -11.62 5.65
C TYR A 55 -8.42 -11.29 6.11
N LEU A 56 -9.30 -10.99 5.15
CA LEU A 56 -10.68 -10.54 5.39
C LEU A 56 -11.57 -11.51 6.20
N PRO A 57 -11.49 -12.85 6.06
CA PRO A 57 -12.31 -13.76 6.88
C PRO A 57 -11.99 -13.70 8.37
N LEU A 58 -10.74 -13.39 8.72
CA LEU A 58 -10.29 -13.26 10.11
C LEU A 58 -10.43 -11.83 10.65
N HIS A 59 -10.47 -10.84 9.74
CA HIS A 59 -10.53 -9.41 10.06
C HIS A 59 -11.59 -8.72 9.19
N PRO A 60 -12.88 -8.94 9.46
CA PRO A 60 -13.96 -8.37 8.67
C PRO A 60 -14.01 -6.83 8.75
N ASP A 61 -13.49 -6.28 9.84
CA ASP A 61 -13.31 -4.84 10.09
C ASP A 61 -12.29 -4.18 9.16
N ALA A 62 -11.37 -4.95 8.57
CA ALA A 62 -10.41 -4.45 7.60
C ALA A 62 -11.04 -4.18 6.22
N ARG A 63 -12.27 -4.64 5.98
CA ARG A 63 -12.95 -4.45 4.69
C ARG A 63 -13.20 -2.97 4.45
N LEU A 64 -12.56 -2.43 3.40
CA LEU A 64 -12.75 -1.05 2.99
C LEU A 64 -14.16 -0.84 2.44
N SER A 65 -14.89 0.09 3.05
CA SER A 65 -16.16 0.59 2.51
C SER A 65 -15.94 1.51 1.31
N ASP A 66 -17.00 1.80 0.56
CA ASP A 66 -16.92 2.76 -0.55
C ASP A 66 -16.50 4.16 -0.07
N ASN A 67 -16.88 4.53 1.17
CA ASN A 67 -16.46 5.77 1.79
C ASN A 67 -14.94 5.75 2.07
N ASP A 68 -14.40 4.67 2.62
CA ASP A 68 -12.96 4.55 2.91
C ASP A 68 -12.14 4.63 1.61
N ARG A 69 -12.60 3.93 0.56
CA ARG A 69 -12.00 4.01 -0.77
C ARG A 69 -12.02 5.44 -1.32
N SER A 70 -13.13 6.16 -1.12
CA SER A 70 -13.23 7.56 -1.53
C SER A 70 -12.26 8.46 -0.78
N VAL A 71 -12.09 8.27 0.54
CA VAL A 71 -11.13 9.03 1.34
C VAL A 71 -9.71 8.78 0.84
N LEU A 72 -9.35 7.52 0.57
CA LEU A 72 -8.03 7.15 0.04
C LEU A 72 -7.79 7.79 -1.34
N ARG A 73 -8.77 7.75 -2.25
CA ARG A 73 -8.68 8.41 -3.57
C ARG A 73 -8.45 9.91 -3.46
N VAL A 74 -9.20 10.59 -2.60
CA VAL A 74 -9.07 12.04 -2.41
C VAL A 74 -7.71 12.36 -1.80
N TRP A 75 -7.27 11.57 -0.82
CA TRP A 75 -5.97 11.76 -0.20
C TRP A 75 -4.83 11.61 -1.22
N THR A 76 -4.79 10.53 -2.01
CA THR A 76 -3.71 10.31 -2.98
C THR A 76 -3.66 11.39 -4.06
N THR A 77 -4.82 11.89 -4.50
CA THR A 77 -4.89 12.97 -5.50
C THR A 77 -4.61 14.37 -4.94
N SER A 78 -4.72 14.56 -3.62
CA SER A 78 -4.42 15.84 -2.96
C SER A 78 -2.93 16.07 -2.72
N VAL A 79 -2.10 15.01 -2.78
CA VAL A 79 -0.65 15.16 -2.59
C VAL A 79 -0.05 15.79 -3.84
N PRO A 80 0.68 16.92 -3.73
CA PRO A 80 1.36 17.52 -4.87
C PRO A 80 2.40 16.54 -5.42
N SER A 81 2.15 15.98 -6.60
CA SER A 81 3.08 15.11 -7.31
C SER A 81 3.94 15.93 -8.27
N VAL A 82 5.21 15.55 -8.42
CA VAL A 82 6.04 16.07 -9.51
C VAL A 82 5.53 15.40 -10.78
N SER A 83 4.94 16.20 -11.67
CA SER A 83 4.55 15.76 -13.00
C SER A 83 5.70 15.00 -13.65
N GLU A 84 5.45 13.77 -14.09
CA GLU A 84 6.39 13.02 -14.94
C GLU A 84 6.72 13.90 -16.16
N ASP A 85 7.94 14.46 -16.18
CA ASP A 85 8.53 14.92 -17.43
C ASP A 85 8.67 13.70 -18.34
N LYS A 86 7.70 13.54 -19.24
CA LYS A 86 7.80 12.68 -20.41
C LYS A 86 8.85 13.26 -21.36
N ASN A 87 10.12 13.14 -21.00
CA ASN A 87 11.22 13.42 -21.89
C ASN A 87 12.42 12.52 -21.55
N ASP A 88 12.25 11.22 -21.78
CA ASP A 88 13.37 10.39 -22.18
C ASP A 88 13.06 9.89 -23.60
N LYS A 89 14.03 10.15 -24.49
CA LYS A 89 14.02 9.88 -25.94
C LYS A 89 13.97 8.40 -26.26
#